data_AF-A0A392VUG5-F1
#
_entry.id   AF-A0A392VUG5-F1
#
_cell.length_a   1.000
_cell.length_b   1.000
_cell.length_c   1.000
_cell.angle_alpha   90.00
_cell.angle_beta   90.00
_cell.angle_gamma   90.00
#
_symmetry.space_group_name_H-M   'P 1'
#
loop_
_entity.id
_entity.type
_entity.pdbx_description
1 polymer ?
#
loop_
_entity_poly.entity_id
_entity_poly.type
_entity_poly.pdbx_seq_one_letter_code
_entity_poly.pdbx_strand_id
1 'polypeptide(L)' 'MWIGVKDGSNHLRHICKHEDDLSAYGWAKHNGRDYGHQVLVDHGMILTTEFLKSKGDDSGYGG' A
#
# COMPACT_ATOMS: atom_id res chain seq x y z
N MET A 1 -6.92 -1.13 -4.17
CA MET A 1 -8.06 -1.89 -3.62
C MET A 1 -7.85 -3.35 -3.94
N TRP A 2 -8.16 -4.25 -3.02
CA TRP A 2 -8.11 -5.70 -3.23
C TRP A 2 -9.18 -6.40 -2.39
N ILE A 3 -9.37 -7.71 -2.61
CA ILE A 3 -10.23 -8.55 -1.77
C ILE A 3 -9.32 -9.42 -0.91
N GLY A 4 -9.40 -9.28 0.41
CA GLY A 4 -8.73 -10.14 1.38
C GLY A 4 -9.70 -11.17 1.96
N VAL A 5 -9.17 -12.27 2.51
CA VAL A 5 -9.96 -13.28 3.22
C VAL A 5 -9.67 -13.15 4.71
N LYS A 6 -10.70 -12.94 5.52
CA LYS A 6 -10.64 -12.90 6.98
C LYS A 6 -11.82 -13.68 7.54
N ASP A 7 -11.54 -14.62 8.45
CA ASP A 7 -12.55 -15.48 9.08
C ASP A 7 -13.44 -16.24 8.07
N GLY A 8 -12.84 -16.71 6.97
CA GLY A 8 -13.54 -17.44 5.91
C GLY A 8 -14.47 -16.59 5.03
N SER A 9 -14.48 -15.27 5.21
CA SER A 9 -15.27 -14.32 4.42
C SER A 9 -14.39 -13.39 3.59
N ASN A 10 -14.90 -12.96 2.43
CA ASN A 10 -14.24 -12.00 1.55
C ASN A 10 -14.51 -10.57 2.00
N HIS A 11 -13.46 -9.75 2.12
CA HIS A 11 -13.54 -8.35 2.56
C HIS A 11 -12.87 -7.43 1.54
N LEU A 12 -13.56 -6.36 1.16
CA LEU A 12 -13.00 -5.35 0.25
C LEU A 12 -12.09 -4.40 1.03
N ARG A 13 -10.80 -4.38 0.68
CA ARG A 13 -9.80 -3.47 1.24
C ARG A 13 -9.63 -2.27 0.32
N HIS A 14 -9.96 -1.08 0.84
CA HIS A 14 -9.81 0.18 0.09
C HIS A 14 -9.30 1.32 0.95
N ILE A 15 -9.89 1.52 2.13
CA ILE A 15 -9.51 2.55 3.09
C ILE A 15 -8.75 1.88 4.23
N CYS A 16 -7.73 2.55 4.78
CA CYS A 16 -7.00 2.06 5.94
C CYS A 16 -7.88 2.15 7.20
N LYS A 17 -8.62 1.08 7.51
CA LYS A 17 -9.41 1.00 8.74
C LYS A 17 -8.69 0.17 9.78
N HIS A 18 -8.76 0.60 11.04
CA HIS A 18 -8.18 -0.17 12.13
C HIS A 18 -8.88 -1.54 12.27
N GLU A 19 -10.19 -1.62 12.00
CA GLU A 19 -10.96 -2.86 12.08
C GLU A 19 -10.56 -3.92 11.05
N ASP A 20 -9.80 -3.54 10.00
CA ASP A 20 -9.30 -4.49 9.01
C ASP A 20 -8.33 -5.50 9.62
N ASP A 21 -7.70 -5.12 10.74
CA ASP A 21 -6.83 -5.97 11.55
C ASP A 21 -5.67 -6.56 10.75
N LEU A 22 -5.03 -5.71 9.94
CA LEU A 22 -3.81 -6.06 9.25
C LEU A 22 -2.68 -6.16 10.28
N SER A 23 -1.99 -7.31 10.27
CA SER A 23 -0.85 -7.54 11.17
C SER A 23 0.33 -6.59 10.93
N ALA A 24 0.46 -6.06 9.71
CA ALA A 24 1.39 -4.99 9.38
C ALA A 24 0.89 -4.21 8.16
N TYR A 25 1.13 -2.91 8.14
CA TYR A 25 0.98 -2.07 6.95
C TYR A 25 1.87 -0.84 7.09
N GLY A 26 2.53 -0.43 6.01
CA GLY A 26 3.32 0.79 6.02
C GLY A 26 4.42 0.83 4.96
N TRP A 27 5.06 1.99 4.87
CA TRP A 27 6.21 2.18 4.00
C TRP A 27 7.44 1.56 4.64
N ALA A 28 8.01 0.52 4.02
CA ALA A 28 9.31 -0.01 4.43
C ALA A 28 10.44 0.89 3.93
N LYS A 29 10.26 1.52 2.76
CA LYS A 29 11.14 2.59 2.25
C LYS A 29 10.29 3.65 1.57
N HIS A 30 10.46 4.92 1.93
CA HIS A 30 9.81 6.03 1.24
C HIS A 30 10.62 7.29 1.46
N ASN A 31 11.03 7.97 0.39
CA ASN A 31 11.88 9.17 0.50
C ASN A 31 11.07 10.48 0.49
N GLY A 32 9.73 10.40 0.49
CA GLY A 32 8.86 11.57 0.46
C GLY A 32 8.80 12.28 -0.89
N ARG A 33 9.55 11.81 -1.90
CA ARG A 33 9.73 12.56 -3.14
C ARG A 33 9.66 11.74 -4.41
N ASP A 34 10.40 10.66 -4.55
CA ASP A 34 10.67 10.02 -5.84
C ASP A 34 10.26 8.55 -5.89
N TYR A 35 10.27 7.86 -4.75
CA TYR A 35 9.94 6.44 -4.71
C TYR A 35 9.29 6.03 -3.39
N GLY A 36 8.64 4.87 -3.44
CA GLY A 36 8.09 4.22 -2.27
C GLY A 36 8.03 2.71 -2.46
N HIS A 37 8.26 1.99 -1.36
CA HIS A 37 8.05 0.56 -1.20
C HIS A 37 7.23 0.36 0.07
N GLN A 38 6.00 -0.08 -0.08
CA GLN A 38 5.07 -0.35 1.00
C GLN A 38 4.83 -1.86 1.09
N VAL A 39 4.76 -2.35 2.33
CA VAL A 39 4.45 -3.74 2.67
C VAL A 39 3.18 -3.76 3.51
N LEU A 40 2.27 -4.67 3.17
CA LEU A 40 1.06 -4.96 3.92
C LEU A 40 0.95 -6.47 4.14
N VAL A 41 0.49 -6.87 5.32
CA VAL A 41 0.28 -8.27 5.70
C VAL A 41 -1.17 -8.44 6.17
N ASP A 42 -1.98 -9.06 5.31
CA ASP A 42 -3.43 -9.23 5.43
C ASP A 42 -3.75 -10.72 5.57
N HIS A 43 -3.92 -11.21 6.81
CA HIS A 43 -4.37 -12.57 7.16
C HIS A 43 -3.70 -13.70 6.35
N GLY A 44 -2.37 -13.67 6.23
CA GLY A 44 -1.56 -14.68 5.53
C GLY A 44 -1.18 -14.31 4.08
N MET A 45 -1.76 -13.24 3.54
CA MET A 45 -1.34 -12.64 2.28
C MET A 45 -0.34 -11.50 2.54
N ILE A 46 0.78 -11.51 1.82
CA ILE A 46 1.73 -10.38 1.81
C ILE A 46 1.56 -9.64 0.49
N LEU A 47 1.24 -8.35 0.58
CA LEU A 47 1.14 -7.46 -0.57
C LEU A 47 2.27 -6.43 -0.51
N THR A 48 3.01 -6.33 -1.61
CA THR A 48 4.05 -5.32 -1.81
C THR A 48 3.58 -4.35 -2.88
N THR A 49 3.59 -3.06 -2.58
CA THR A 49 3.26 -1.99 -3.53
C THR A 49 4.46 -1.07 -3.68
N GLU A 50 4.83 -0.78 -4.92
CA GLU A 50 6.02 0.01 -5.23
C GLU A 50 5.69 1.05 -6.30
N PHE A 51 6.36 2.20 -6.21
CA PHE A 51 6.33 3.20 -7.26
C PHE A 51 7.68 3.90 -7.39
N LEU A 52 7.91 4.45 -8.59
CA LEU A 52 9.01 5.34 -8.92
C LEU A 52 8.45 6.47 -9.80
N LYS A 53 8.82 7.71 -9.51
CA LYS A 53 8.46 8.87 -10.33
C LYS A 53 9.59 9.23 -11.29
N SER A 54 9.25 9.41 -12.56
CA SER A 54 10.13 10.02 -13.55
C SER A 54 10.13 11.54 -13.38
N LYS A 55 11.29 12.18 -13.56
CA LYS A 55 11.39 13.64 -13.64
C LYS A 55 11.14 14.06 -15.09
N GLY A 56 10.12 14.87 -15.32
CA GLY A 56 9.85 15.50 -16.61
C GLY A 56 9.92 17.02 -16.49
N ASP A 57 10.31 17.68 -17.58
CA ASP A 57 10.09 19.12 -17.73
C ASP A 57 8.56 19.31 -17.70
N ASP A 58 8.04 20.10 -16.75
CA ASP A 58 6.61 20.30 -16.41
C ASP A 58 5.94 19.35 -15.41
N SER A 59 6.63 18.32 -14.89
CA SER A 59 6.10 17.62 -13.70
C SER A 59 6.34 18.48 -12.46
N GLY A 60 5.28 19.04 -11.89
CA GLY A 60 5.36 19.87 -10.68
C GLY A 60 5.84 19.07 -9.45
N TYR A 61 5.86 19.72 -8.28
CA TYR A 61 6.07 19.01 -7.01
C TYR A 61 4.94 18.00 -6.77
N GLY A 62 5.14 16.75 -7.18
CA GLY A 62 4.15 15.68 -7.02
C GLY A 62 4.12 14.70 -8.17
N GLY A 63 4.50 15.14 -9.37
CA GLY A 63 4.12 14.52 -10.64
C GLY A 63 3.35 15.52 -11.47
#